data_AF-A0A256XP34-F1
#
_entry.id   AF-A0A256XP34-F1
#
_cell.length_a   1.000
_cell.length_b   1.000
_cell.length_c   1.000
_cell.angle_alpha   90.00
_cell.angle_beta   90.00
_cell.angle_gamma   90.00
#
_symmetry.space_group_name_H-M   'P 1'
#
loop_
_entity.id
_entity.type
_entity.pdbx_description
1 polymer ?
#
loop_
_entity_poly.entity_id
_entity_poly.type
_entity_poly.pdbx_seq_one_letter_code
_entity_poly.pdbx_strand_id
1 'polypeptide(L)'
;MVKFKPIKELKNLEKEIVELKNILGRIVESVVLTNLESPFGESYPLDQNIPGETSNYGISVLGHITRQWVLPGGKTGLICRFAIMDSFDMLYYWSGARNGDREILEISLEYIDGSTHTVSNVYLHEFTSLRPKGTTNPYVEYLLSPTEHVWYKYMLRNPYPSKQVRYIFFKNINPQSTPRIGNTLHYLSRLKMI
;
A
#
# COMPACT_ATOMS: atom_id res chain seq x y z
N MET A 1 -60.44 -22.99 -5.25
CA MET A 1 -59.95 -21.62 -5.54
C MET A 1 -58.50 -21.51 -5.09
N VAL A 2 -57.55 -21.56 -6.02
CA VAL A 2 -56.14 -21.28 -5.73
C VAL A 2 -55.99 -19.76 -5.68
N LYS A 3 -55.84 -19.20 -4.48
CA LYS A 3 -55.51 -17.78 -4.33
C LYS A 3 -54.06 -17.59 -4.76
N PHE A 4 -53.86 -17.15 -6.00
CA PHE A 4 -52.57 -16.65 -6.48
C PHE A 4 -52.06 -15.59 -5.50
N LYS A 5 -50.85 -15.80 -4.96
CA LYS A 5 -50.18 -14.90 -4.00
C LYS A 5 -48.94 -14.18 -4.60
N PRO A 6 -48.91 -13.80 -5.89
CA PRO A 6 -47.69 -13.35 -6.56
C PRO A 6 -47.11 -12.06 -5.97
N ILE A 7 -47.94 -11.17 -5.42
CA ILE A 7 -47.48 -9.89 -4.85
C ILE A 7 -46.67 -10.10 -3.56
N LYS A 8 -47.02 -11.11 -2.76
CA LYS A 8 -46.30 -11.40 -1.51
C LYS A 8 -44.94 -12.06 -1.80
N GLU A 9 -44.91 -12.94 -2.80
CA GLU A 9 -43.69 -13.56 -3.29
C GLU A 9 -42.76 -12.51 -3.94
N LEU A 10 -43.29 -11.59 -4.75
CA LEU A 10 -42.52 -10.51 -5.35
C LEU A 10 -41.87 -9.60 -4.30
N LYS A 11 -42.62 -9.18 -3.27
CA LYS A 11 -42.07 -8.36 -2.17
C LYS A 11 -41.02 -9.09 -1.35
N ASN A 12 -41.17 -10.41 -1.15
CA ASN A 12 -40.17 -11.22 -0.48
C ASN A 12 -38.89 -11.30 -1.33
N LEU A 13 -39.02 -11.51 -2.64
CA LEU A 13 -37.90 -11.52 -3.58
C LEU A 13 -37.17 -10.17 -3.63
N GLU A 14 -37.89 -9.05 -3.66
CA GLU A 14 -37.28 -7.72 -3.60
C GLU A 14 -36.47 -7.52 -2.31
N LYS A 15 -37.01 -7.98 -1.19
CA LYS A 15 -36.33 -7.90 0.11
C LYS A 15 -35.08 -8.77 0.13
N GLU A 16 -35.15 -10.01 -0.35
CA GLU A 16 -34.00 -10.91 -0.46
C GLU A 16 -32.93 -10.35 -1.39
N ILE A 17 -33.31 -9.73 -2.51
CA ILE A 17 -32.38 -9.05 -3.42
C ILE A 17 -31.67 -7.90 -2.70
N VAL A 18 -32.38 -7.09 -1.92
CA VAL A 18 -31.77 -6.00 -1.13
C VAL A 18 -30.81 -6.55 -0.07
N GLU A 19 -31.20 -7.61 0.64
CA GLU A 19 -30.35 -8.27 1.63
C GLU A 19 -29.08 -8.87 0.98
N LEU A 20 -29.21 -9.55 -0.15
CA LEU A 20 -28.07 -10.07 -0.91
C LEU A 20 -27.15 -8.96 -1.41
N LYS A 21 -27.69 -7.87 -1.94
CA LYS A 21 -26.91 -6.69 -2.34
C LYS A 21 -26.14 -6.09 -1.16
N ASN A 22 -26.77 -6.03 0.02
CA ASN A 22 -26.12 -5.54 1.24
C ASN A 22 -25.02 -6.49 1.73
N ILE A 23 -25.22 -7.80 1.62
CA ILE A 23 -24.20 -8.80 1.97
C ILE A 23 -23.02 -8.70 1.00
N LEU A 24 -23.28 -8.66 -0.31
CA LEU A 24 -22.25 -8.52 -1.35
C LEU A 24 -21.46 -7.22 -1.18
N GLY A 25 -22.13 -6.11 -0.83
CA GLY A 25 -21.47 -4.83 -0.55
C GLY A 25 -20.58 -4.81 0.70
N ARG A 26 -20.61 -5.87 1.53
CA ARG A 26 -19.72 -6.09 2.68
C ARG A 26 -18.57 -7.03 2.38
N ILE A 27 -18.58 -7.71 1.24
CA ILE A 27 -17.47 -8.58 0.86
C ILE A 27 -16.29 -7.70 0.45
N VAL A 28 -15.20 -7.88 1.17
CA VAL A 28 -13.91 -7.24 0.90
C VAL A 28 -13.03 -8.26 0.23
N GLU A 29 -12.54 -7.91 -0.96
CA GLU A 29 -11.49 -8.63 -1.65
C GLU A 29 -10.13 -8.10 -1.16
N SER A 30 -9.21 -9.02 -0.92
CA SER A 30 -7.84 -8.74 -0.51
C SER A 30 -6.90 -9.17 -1.62
N VAL A 31 -6.15 -8.22 -2.18
CA VAL A 31 -5.25 -8.46 -3.32
C VAL A 31 -3.83 -8.10 -2.93
N VAL A 32 -2.90 -9.03 -3.17
CA VAL A 32 -1.46 -8.82 -2.99
C VAL A 32 -0.79 -8.76 -4.35
N LEU A 33 -0.21 -7.61 -4.67
CA LEU A 33 0.65 -7.40 -5.83
C LEU A 33 2.10 -7.64 -5.43
N THR A 34 2.78 -8.53 -6.12
CA THR A 34 4.19 -8.89 -5.87
C THR A 34 5.06 -8.56 -7.06
N ASN A 35 6.36 -8.36 -6.84
CA ASN A 35 7.34 -8.07 -7.89
C ASN A 35 6.96 -6.84 -8.73
N LEU A 36 6.50 -5.78 -8.05
CA LEU A 36 6.13 -4.54 -8.70
C LEU A 36 7.38 -3.81 -9.21
N GLU A 37 7.37 -3.56 -10.51
CA GLU A 37 8.39 -2.78 -11.20
C GLU A 37 7.97 -1.31 -11.29
N SER A 38 8.98 -0.43 -11.27
CA SER A 38 8.80 1.01 -11.42
C SER A 38 9.69 1.52 -12.55
N PRO A 39 9.17 2.36 -13.46
CA PRO A 39 9.99 3.01 -14.48
C PRO A 39 10.85 4.15 -13.93
N PHE A 40 10.71 4.46 -12.64
CA PHE A 40 11.45 5.52 -11.96
C PHE A 40 12.16 4.99 -10.72
N GLY A 41 13.26 5.67 -10.37
CA GLY A 41 14.10 5.32 -9.22
C GLY A 41 14.98 4.11 -9.45
N GLU A 42 15.70 3.72 -8.41
CA GLU A 42 16.62 2.59 -8.45
C GLU A 42 16.12 1.48 -7.51
N SER A 43 16.18 0.25 -8.01
CA SER A 43 15.73 -0.93 -7.27
C SER A 43 16.92 -1.80 -6.92
N TYR A 44 17.03 -2.16 -5.65
CA TYR A 44 18.12 -2.98 -5.13
C TYR A 44 17.56 -4.30 -4.57
N PRO A 45 18.26 -5.43 -4.77
CA PRO A 45 18.05 -6.64 -3.97
C PRO A 45 18.17 -6.37 -2.47
N LEU A 46 17.52 -7.20 -1.66
CA LEU A 46 17.54 -7.06 -0.21
C LEU A 46 18.89 -7.48 0.43
N ASP A 47 19.65 -8.33 -0.24
CA ASP A 47 20.99 -8.80 0.15
C ASP A 47 22.13 -7.95 -0.43
N GLN A 48 21.81 -6.87 -1.15
CA GLN A 48 22.78 -5.94 -1.73
C GLN A 48 22.82 -4.64 -0.93
N ASN A 49 24.03 -4.10 -0.73
CA ASN A 49 24.20 -2.75 -0.19
C ASN A 49 23.78 -1.69 -1.21
N ILE A 50 22.99 -0.72 -0.76
CA ILE A 50 22.68 0.51 -1.50
C ILE A 50 23.95 1.40 -1.50
N PRO A 51 24.27 2.12 -2.59
CA PRO A 51 25.39 3.06 -2.62
C PRO A 51 25.38 4.04 -1.43
N GLY A 52 26.48 4.08 -0.68
CA GLY A 52 26.62 4.88 0.55
C GLY A 52 26.08 4.22 1.83
N GLU A 53 25.50 3.02 1.73
CA GLU A 53 25.13 2.18 2.88
C GLU A 53 26.13 1.04 3.06
N THR A 54 26.43 0.69 4.31
CA THR A 54 27.41 -0.35 4.67
C THR A 54 26.75 -1.67 5.05
N SER A 55 25.42 -1.71 5.07
CA SER A 55 24.62 -2.83 5.58
C SER A 55 23.36 -3.01 4.74
N ASN A 56 22.85 -4.24 4.68
CA ASN A 56 21.64 -4.62 3.94
C ASN A 56 20.80 -5.61 4.76
N TYR A 57 19.74 -6.19 4.19
CA TYR A 57 18.85 -7.09 4.92
C TYR A 57 19.42 -8.51 5.07
N GLY A 58 20.48 -8.87 4.36
CA GLY A 58 21.16 -10.17 4.46
C GLY A 58 20.34 -11.35 3.97
N ILE A 59 19.30 -11.10 3.18
CA ILE A 59 18.38 -12.11 2.63
C ILE A 59 17.85 -11.64 1.29
N SER A 60 17.54 -12.55 0.36
CA SER A 60 17.01 -12.21 -0.96
C SER A 60 15.49 -11.98 -0.97
N VAL A 61 14.76 -12.58 -0.02
CA VAL A 61 13.31 -12.48 0.11
C VAL A 61 12.93 -12.38 1.58
N LEU A 62 12.08 -11.41 1.94
CA LEU A 62 11.50 -11.30 3.27
C LEU A 62 9.98 -11.10 3.17
N GLY A 63 9.21 -12.11 3.59
CA GLY A 63 7.77 -12.16 3.31
C GLY A 63 7.53 -12.22 1.79
N HIS A 64 6.91 -11.18 1.23
CA HIS A 64 6.72 -11.00 -0.22
C HIS A 64 7.64 -9.94 -0.83
N ILE A 65 8.54 -9.34 -0.02
CA ILE A 65 9.46 -8.30 -0.47
C ILE A 65 10.69 -9.00 -1.05
N THR A 66 11.01 -8.71 -2.31
CA THR A 66 12.21 -9.24 -2.99
C THR A 66 13.17 -8.14 -3.38
N ARG A 67 12.69 -6.89 -3.45
CA ARG A 67 13.48 -5.72 -3.79
C ARG A 67 13.02 -4.49 -3.01
N GLN A 68 13.93 -3.53 -2.88
CA GLN A 68 13.67 -2.22 -2.30
C GLN A 68 13.91 -1.12 -3.33
N TRP A 69 12.93 -0.24 -3.48
CA TRP A 69 13.06 0.99 -4.25
C TRP A 69 13.54 2.11 -3.34
N VAL A 70 14.61 2.80 -3.74
CA VAL A 70 15.21 3.89 -2.97
C VAL A 70 15.63 5.02 -3.89
N LEU A 71 15.65 6.23 -3.33
CA LEU A 71 16.39 7.35 -3.89
C LEU A 71 17.65 7.54 -3.03
N PRO A 72 18.87 7.34 -3.56
CA PRO A 72 20.09 7.43 -2.78
C PRO A 72 20.23 8.73 -1.98
N GLY A 73 20.92 8.67 -0.84
CA GLY A 73 21.02 9.76 0.13
C GLY A 73 21.44 11.11 -0.45
N GLY A 74 20.95 12.19 0.15
CA GLY A 74 21.22 13.57 -0.28
C GLY A 74 20.25 14.10 -1.35
N LYS A 75 19.26 13.30 -1.78
CA LYS A 75 18.29 13.67 -2.83
C LYS A 75 16.85 13.60 -2.32
N THR A 76 16.01 14.49 -2.85
CA THR A 76 14.55 14.41 -2.77
C THR A 76 13.97 14.14 -4.16
N GLY A 77 12.76 13.61 -4.22
CA GLY A 77 12.12 13.26 -5.49
C GLY A 77 11.47 11.89 -5.50
N LEU A 78 11.08 11.45 -6.68
CA LEU A 78 10.33 10.21 -6.88
C LEU A 78 11.23 9.00 -6.58
N ILE A 79 10.76 8.14 -5.67
CA ILE A 79 11.41 6.87 -5.32
C ILE A 79 10.94 5.78 -6.28
N CYS A 80 9.63 5.65 -6.45
CA CYS A 80 9.04 4.69 -7.39
C CYS A 80 7.61 5.07 -7.76
N ARG A 81 7.12 4.45 -8.84
CA ARG A 81 5.74 4.50 -9.31
C ARG A 81 5.25 3.09 -9.62
N PHE A 82 4.17 2.66 -8.98
CA PHE A 82 3.55 1.36 -9.23
C PHE A 82 2.19 1.52 -9.92
N ALA A 83 1.93 0.67 -10.91
CA ALA A 83 0.62 0.57 -11.57
C ALA A 83 -0.28 -0.39 -10.78
N ILE A 84 -1.54 0.00 -10.56
CA ILE A 84 -2.56 -0.86 -9.94
C ILE A 84 -3.70 -1.15 -10.91
N MET A 85 -4.21 -0.13 -11.62
CA MET A 85 -5.36 -0.24 -12.52
C MET A 85 -6.61 -0.83 -11.85
N ASP A 86 -6.85 -0.47 -10.59
CA ASP A 86 -7.98 -0.95 -9.81
C ASP A 86 -8.44 0.09 -8.77
N SER A 87 -9.65 -0.08 -8.26
CA SER A 87 -10.23 0.68 -7.15
C SER A 87 -10.09 -0.06 -5.84
N PHE A 88 -9.61 0.61 -4.80
CA PHE A 88 -9.44 0.04 -3.47
C PHE A 88 -9.86 1.03 -2.37
N ASP A 89 -10.29 0.50 -1.22
CA ASP A 89 -10.56 1.29 -0.01
C ASP A 89 -9.27 1.59 0.76
N MET A 90 -8.43 0.57 0.94
CA MET A 90 -7.22 0.64 1.75
C MET A 90 -6.03 0.08 0.98
N LEU A 91 -4.91 0.77 1.04
CA LEU A 91 -3.61 0.34 0.55
C LEU A 91 -2.69 0.04 1.73
N TYR A 92 -1.98 -1.07 1.66
CA TYR A 92 -0.89 -1.45 2.54
C TYR A 92 0.40 -1.50 1.74
N TYR A 93 1.46 -0.93 2.30
CA TYR A 93 2.78 -0.88 1.68
C TYR A 93 3.85 -1.11 2.73
N TRP A 94 4.94 -1.75 2.31
CA TRP A 94 6.10 -1.98 3.18
C TRP A 94 7.10 -0.85 3.01
N SER A 95 7.53 -0.29 4.13
CA SER A 95 8.52 0.78 4.15
C SER A 95 9.38 0.77 5.41
N GLY A 96 10.53 1.42 5.29
CA GLY A 96 11.40 1.84 6.37
C GLY A 96 12.19 3.04 5.88
N ALA A 97 13.10 3.56 6.68
CA ALA A 97 14.00 4.61 6.21
C ALA A 97 15.33 4.62 6.95
N ARG A 98 16.42 4.88 6.22
CA ARG A 98 17.66 5.33 6.86
C ARG A 98 17.46 6.77 7.33
N ASN A 99 17.91 7.08 8.55
CA ASN A 99 17.60 8.34 9.23
C ASN A 99 16.08 8.61 9.24
N GLY A 100 15.29 7.57 9.54
CA GLY A 100 13.85 7.66 9.71
C GLY A 100 13.46 8.32 11.03
N ASP A 101 12.32 7.88 11.56
CA ASP A 101 11.63 8.41 12.73
C ASP A 101 11.13 9.85 12.54
N ARG A 102 10.61 10.14 11.33
CA ARG A 102 10.18 11.47 10.91
C ARG A 102 9.25 11.41 9.69
N GLU A 103 8.60 12.54 9.42
CA GLU A 103 7.74 12.79 8.28
C GLU A 103 8.57 13.07 7.01
N ILE A 104 8.71 12.07 6.15
CA ILE A 104 9.71 12.09 5.04
C ILE A 104 9.19 11.54 3.72
N LEU A 105 7.97 11.00 3.72
CA LEU A 105 7.38 10.40 2.54
C LEU A 105 6.15 11.21 2.10
N GLU A 106 6.00 11.34 0.79
CA GLU A 106 4.78 11.79 0.14
C GLU A 106 4.26 10.64 -0.73
N ILE A 107 2.97 10.34 -0.60
CA ILE A 107 2.30 9.30 -1.39
C ILE A 107 1.18 9.95 -2.20
N SER A 108 1.20 9.76 -3.51
CA SER A 108 0.18 10.29 -4.41
C SER A 108 -0.55 9.17 -5.13
N LEU A 109 -1.88 9.24 -5.16
CA LEU A 109 -2.76 8.40 -5.95
C LEU A 109 -3.17 9.17 -7.21
N GLU A 110 -2.84 8.67 -8.40
CA GLU A 110 -3.37 9.17 -9.68
C GLU A 110 -4.52 8.27 -10.12
N TYR A 111 -5.68 8.87 -10.36
CA TYR A 111 -6.87 8.17 -10.82
C TYR A 111 -6.93 8.16 -12.36
N ILE A 112 -7.71 7.24 -12.93
CA ILE A 112 -7.84 7.12 -14.40
C ILE A 112 -8.35 8.39 -15.07
N ASP A 113 -9.18 9.19 -14.37
CA ASP A 113 -9.69 10.48 -14.84
C ASP A 113 -8.63 11.60 -14.82
N GLY A 114 -7.40 11.31 -14.41
CA GLY A 114 -6.29 12.26 -14.32
C GLY A 114 -6.26 13.09 -13.03
N SER A 115 -7.27 12.96 -12.16
CA SER A 115 -7.23 13.59 -10.85
C SER A 115 -6.19 12.93 -9.96
N THR A 116 -5.69 13.67 -8.97
CA THR A 116 -4.70 13.17 -8.01
C THR A 116 -5.12 13.45 -6.58
N HIS A 117 -4.76 12.55 -5.67
CA HIS A 117 -4.81 12.80 -4.23
C HIS A 117 -3.45 12.53 -3.60
N THR A 118 -2.95 13.47 -2.81
CA THR A 118 -1.63 13.40 -2.20
C THR A 118 -1.74 13.43 -0.68
N VAL A 119 -1.03 12.51 -0.02
CA VAL A 119 -0.78 12.54 1.41
C VAL A 119 0.71 12.81 1.61
N SER A 120 1.03 14.03 2.04
CA SER A 120 2.40 14.46 2.35
C SER A 120 2.73 14.25 3.82
N ASN A 121 3.99 14.43 4.20
CA ASN A 121 4.46 14.32 5.58
C ASN A 121 4.14 12.96 6.24
N VAL A 122 4.20 11.88 5.46
CA VAL A 122 4.01 10.53 5.97
C VAL A 122 5.22 10.13 6.81
N TYR A 123 4.95 9.82 8.08
CA TYR A 123 5.97 9.39 9.03
C TYR A 123 6.44 7.96 8.73
N LEU A 124 7.75 7.77 8.65
CA LEU A 124 8.38 6.46 8.51
C LEU A 124 9.36 6.21 9.64
N HIS A 125 9.39 4.98 10.13
CA HIS A 125 10.31 4.55 11.18
C HIS A 125 11.70 4.28 10.59
N GLU A 126 12.69 4.49 11.44
CA GLU A 126 14.06 4.07 11.16
C GLU A 126 14.15 2.54 11.06
N PHE A 127 14.93 2.04 10.09
CA PHE A 127 14.92 0.62 9.71
C PHE A 127 15.97 -0.24 10.40
N THR A 128 17.03 0.31 10.99
CA THR A 128 18.14 -0.49 11.54
C THR A 128 17.79 -1.21 12.83
N SER A 129 16.71 -0.80 13.52
CA SER A 129 16.21 -1.47 14.72
C SER A 129 14.70 -1.31 14.87
N LEU A 130 14.06 -2.24 15.58
CA LEU A 130 12.62 -2.22 15.81
C LEU A 130 12.22 -1.01 16.66
N ARG A 131 11.31 -0.21 16.12
CA ARG A 131 10.73 0.96 16.78
C ARG A 131 9.38 0.64 17.40
N PRO A 132 9.07 1.24 18.57
CA PRO A 132 7.74 1.13 19.14
C PRO A 132 6.71 1.74 18.19
N LYS A 133 5.51 1.18 18.20
CA LYS A 133 4.40 1.68 17.37
C LYS A 133 3.97 3.07 17.84
N GLY A 134 4.28 4.09 17.04
CA GLY A 134 3.87 5.49 17.28
C GLY A 134 2.40 5.78 16.97
N THR A 135 1.98 7.05 17.09
CA THR A 135 0.59 7.49 16.89
C THR A 135 0.33 8.21 15.56
N THR A 136 1.33 8.86 14.96
CA THR A 136 1.18 9.72 13.76
C THR A 136 1.01 8.93 12.46
N ASN A 137 1.65 7.76 12.36
CA ASN A 137 1.46 6.79 11.28
C ASN A 137 1.79 5.38 11.81
N PRO A 138 0.89 4.77 12.61
CA PRO A 138 1.17 3.49 13.24
C PRO A 138 1.30 2.40 12.17
N TYR A 139 2.42 1.67 12.19
CA TYR A 139 2.53 0.46 11.37
C TYR A 139 1.54 -0.62 11.87
N VAL A 140 1.04 -1.44 10.96
CA VAL A 140 0.11 -2.53 11.28
C VAL A 140 0.84 -3.84 11.58
N GLU A 141 2.02 -4.03 10.98
CA GLU A 141 2.82 -5.26 11.02
C GLU A 141 4.30 -4.89 10.83
N TYR A 142 5.23 -5.74 11.24
CA TYR A 142 6.65 -5.61 10.93
C TYR A 142 7.27 -6.96 10.58
N LEU A 143 8.39 -6.93 9.84
CA LEU A 143 9.23 -8.09 9.54
C LEU A 143 10.68 -7.76 9.93
N LEU A 144 11.36 -8.70 10.58
CA LEU A 144 12.77 -8.63 10.92
C LEU A 144 13.58 -9.48 9.95
N SER A 145 14.67 -8.92 9.44
CA SER A 145 15.65 -9.68 8.65
C SER A 145 16.71 -10.32 9.55
N PRO A 146 17.56 -11.22 8.99
CA PRO A 146 18.69 -11.80 9.73
C PRO A 146 19.69 -10.77 10.28
N THR A 147 19.75 -9.59 9.66
CA THR A 147 20.58 -8.46 10.11
C THR A 147 19.87 -7.53 11.10
N GLU A 148 18.74 -7.96 11.66
CA GLU A 148 17.87 -7.21 12.59
C GLU A 148 17.24 -5.94 12.00
N HIS A 149 17.47 -5.68 10.71
CA HIS A 149 16.80 -4.62 9.98
C HIS A 149 15.31 -4.92 9.82
N VAL A 150 14.52 -3.84 9.82
CA VAL A 150 13.08 -3.91 9.95
C VAL A 150 12.38 -3.37 8.70
N TRP A 151 11.35 -4.08 8.27
CA TRP A 151 10.32 -3.57 7.38
C TRP A 151 9.04 -3.34 8.17
N TYR A 152 8.43 -2.17 8.00
CA TYR A 152 7.16 -1.83 8.61
C TYR A 152 6.07 -1.80 7.55
N LYS A 153 4.93 -2.41 7.84
CA LYS A 153 3.74 -2.34 7.00
C LYS A 153 2.90 -1.16 7.43
N TYR A 154 2.70 -0.22 6.53
CA TYR A 154 1.84 0.93 6.75
C TYR A 154 0.53 0.78 6.00
N MET A 155 -0.40 1.66 6.33
CA MET A 155 -1.75 1.66 5.77
C MET A 155 -2.11 3.07 5.31
N LEU A 156 -2.63 3.18 4.09
CA LEU A 156 -3.10 4.41 3.48
C LEU A 156 -4.57 4.22 3.07
N ARG A 157 -5.42 5.15 3.47
CA ARG A 157 -6.83 5.15 3.05
C ARG A 157 -6.98 5.89 1.72
N ASN A 158 -7.66 5.27 0.76
CA ASN A 158 -8.08 5.96 -0.46
C ASN A 158 -9.30 6.86 -0.14
N PRO A 159 -9.24 8.18 -0.36
CA PRO A 159 -10.40 9.05 -0.15
C PRO A 159 -11.51 8.83 -1.19
N TYR A 160 -11.18 8.26 -2.35
CA TYR A 160 -12.12 8.02 -3.45
C TYR A 160 -12.13 6.53 -3.83
N PRO A 161 -12.64 5.64 -2.95
CA PRO A 161 -12.58 4.20 -3.14
C PRO A 161 -13.37 3.69 -4.34
N SER A 162 -14.31 4.48 -4.88
CA SER A 162 -15.04 4.14 -6.10
C SER A 162 -14.24 4.39 -7.38
N LYS A 163 -13.26 5.30 -7.34
CA LYS A 163 -12.41 5.65 -8.48
C LYS A 163 -11.30 4.62 -8.64
N GLN A 164 -11.06 4.21 -9.89
CA GLN A 164 -9.90 3.38 -10.21
C GLN A 164 -8.61 4.21 -10.14
N VAL A 165 -7.64 3.70 -9.41
CA VAL A 165 -6.29 4.25 -9.28
C VAL A 165 -5.44 3.66 -10.40
N ARG A 166 -4.86 4.53 -11.23
CA ARG A 166 -3.94 4.17 -12.29
C ARG A 166 -2.54 3.92 -11.72
N TYR A 167 -2.02 4.89 -10.97
CA TYR A 167 -0.67 4.85 -10.42
C TYR A 167 -0.62 5.29 -8.96
N ILE A 168 0.32 4.72 -8.21
CA ILE A 168 0.74 5.20 -6.90
C ILE A 168 2.18 5.67 -7.00
N PHE A 169 2.44 6.87 -6.50
CA PHE A 169 3.75 7.48 -6.48
C PHE A 169 4.25 7.56 -5.04
N PHE A 170 5.50 7.16 -4.83
CA PHE A 170 6.19 7.33 -3.55
C PHE A 170 7.35 8.30 -3.74
N LYS A 171 7.40 9.35 -2.95
CA LYS A 171 8.38 10.43 -3.11
C LYS A 171 9.06 10.77 -1.79
N ASN A 172 10.38 10.84 -1.82
CA ASN A 172 11.15 11.36 -0.70
C ASN A 172 11.05 12.89 -0.66
N ILE A 173 10.64 13.44 0.47
CA ILE A 173 10.58 14.90 0.70
C ILE A 173 11.69 15.40 1.63
N ASN A 174 12.59 14.53 2.10
CA ASN A 174 13.68 14.92 3.00
C ASN A 174 15.05 14.40 2.51
N PRO A 175 16.01 15.29 2.18
CA PRO A 175 17.31 14.88 1.61
C PRO A 175 18.22 14.16 2.63
N GLN A 176 17.95 14.27 3.93
CA GLN A 176 18.74 13.65 4.99
C GLN A 176 18.32 12.20 5.26
N SER A 177 17.18 11.77 4.71
CA SER A 177 16.63 10.44 4.92
C SER A 177 16.60 9.68 3.61
N THR A 178 16.67 8.35 3.72
CA THR A 178 16.56 7.44 2.57
C THR A 178 15.39 6.51 2.83
N PRO A 179 14.15 6.94 2.53
CA PRO A 179 12.99 6.06 2.53
C PRO A 179 13.20 4.93 1.52
N ARG A 180 12.69 3.75 1.88
CA ARG A 180 12.69 2.57 1.03
C ARG A 180 11.29 2.01 0.93
N ILE A 181 10.91 1.60 -0.27
CA ILE A 181 9.59 1.04 -0.58
C ILE A 181 9.78 -0.39 -1.07
N GLY A 182 9.12 -1.34 -0.42
CA GLY A 182 9.12 -2.73 -0.87
C GLY A 182 8.40 -2.85 -2.22
N ASN A 183 8.85 -3.78 -3.08
CA ASN A 183 8.23 -4.04 -4.38
C ASN A 183 6.94 -4.89 -4.29
N THR A 184 6.16 -4.70 -3.24
CA THR A 184 4.88 -5.36 -3.04
C THR A 184 3.88 -4.39 -2.42
N LEU A 185 2.65 -4.47 -2.87
CA LEU A 185 1.52 -3.75 -2.33
C LEU A 185 0.42 -4.74 -1.98
N HIS A 186 -0.32 -4.46 -0.93
CA HIS A 186 -1.53 -5.20 -0.58
C HIS A 186 -2.67 -4.20 -0.50
N TYR A 187 -3.82 -4.48 -1.09
CA TYR A 187 -4.96 -3.60 -0.96
C TYR A 187 -6.24 -4.36 -0.68
N LEU A 188 -7.19 -3.64 -0.09
CA LEU A 188 -8.55 -4.11 0.16
C LEU A 188 -9.50 -3.33 -0.73
N SER A 189 -10.31 -4.03 -1.50
CA SER A 189 -11.35 -3.47 -2.36
C SER A 189 -12.69 -4.12 -2.04
N ARG A 190 -13.79 -3.45 -2.37
CA ARG A 190 -15.12 -4.06 -2.33
C ARG A 190 -15.41 -4.71 -3.66
N LEU A 191 -16.08 -5.87 -3.63
CA LEU A 191 -16.61 -6.48 -4.85
C LEU A 191 -17.53 -5.50 -5.57
N LYS A 192 -17.19 -5.19 -6.82
CA LYS A 192 -18.09 -4.48 -7.74
C LYS A 192 -18.96 -5.52 -8.44
N MET A 193 -20.28 -5.44 -8.25
CA MET A 193 -21.20 -6.15 -9.12
C MET A 193 -21.19 -5.48 -10.48
N ILE A 194 -20.82 -6.24 -11.52
CA ILE A 194 -20.92 -5.86 -12.93
C ILE A 194 -22.38 -6.06 -13.39
#